data_AF-A0A976Q7C2-F1
#
_entry.id   AF-A0A976Q7C2-F1
#
_cell.length_a   1.000
_cell.length_b   1.000
_cell.length_c   1.000
_cell.angle_alpha   90.00
_cell.angle_beta   90.00
_cell.angle_gamma   90.00
#
_symmetry.space_group_name_H-M   'P 1'
#
loop_
_entity.id
_entity.type
_entity.pdbx_description
1 polymer ?
#
loop_
_entity_poly.entity_id
_entity_poly.type
_entity_poly.pdbx_seq_one_letter_code
_entity_poly.pdbx_strand_id
1 'polypeptide(L)' 'MKHSQSKLIRTRVDQTSEHEHSTPLFLTSSFTFDNAEDMRAAFADESDANIYSRFSNPNVQEF' A
#
# COMPACT_ATOMS: atom_id res chain seq x y z
N MET A 1 -13.48 -5.21 -25.58
CA MET A 1 -13.03 -6.43 -24.87
C MET A 1 -12.41 -6.00 -23.56
N LYS A 2 -12.88 -6.47 -22.39
CA LYS A 2 -12.14 -6.29 -21.13
C LYS A 2 -10.91 -7.20 -21.23
N HIS A 3 -9.74 -6.65 -21.57
CA HIS A 3 -8.52 -7.43 -21.75
C HIS A 3 -7.97 -7.86 -20.38
N SER A 4 -8.37 -9.06 -19.92
CA SER A 4 -7.87 -9.67 -18.68
C SER A 4 -6.33 -9.72 -18.64
N GLN A 5 -5.71 -10.06 -19.76
CA GLN A 5 -4.25 -10.09 -19.93
C GLN A 5 -3.60 -8.73 -19.65
N SER A 6 -4.21 -7.64 -20.11
CA SER A 6 -3.68 -6.30 -19.85
C SER A 6 -3.75 -5.95 -18.37
N LYS A 7 -4.80 -6.38 -17.65
CA LYS A 7 -4.89 -6.18 -16.20
C LYS A 7 -3.79 -6.94 -15.46
N LEU A 8 -3.55 -8.21 -15.79
CA LEU A 8 -2.50 -9.03 -15.16
C LEU A 8 -1.10 -8.41 -15.24
N ILE A 9 -0.83 -7.58 -16.26
CA ILE A 9 0.48 -6.93 -16.44
C ILE A 9 0.50 -5.51 -15.84
N ARG A 10 -0.66 -4.87 -15.66
CA ARG A 10 -0.77 -3.43 -15.34
C ARG A 10 -1.39 -3.15 -13.97
N THR A 11 -1.98 -4.13 -13.29
CA THR A 11 -2.37 -4.01 -11.89
C THR A 11 -1.11 -3.82 -11.06
N ARG A 12 -1.05 -2.71 -10.33
CA ARG A 12 0.02 -2.33 -9.42
C ARG A 12 -0.52 -1.33 -8.40
N VAL A 13 0.22 -1.06 -7.33
CA VAL A 13 -0.04 0.08 -6.45
C VAL A 13 0.01 1.40 -7.21
N ASP A 14 -0.59 2.45 -6.63
CA ASP A 14 -0.51 3.78 -7.19
C ASP A 14 0.94 4.24 -7.33
N GLN A 15 1.23 4.84 -8.49
CA GLN A 15 2.57 5.25 -8.85
C GLN A 15 3.01 6.42 -7.96
N THR A 16 4.23 6.32 -7.43
CA THR A 16 4.78 7.39 -6.58
C THR A 16 5.22 8.60 -7.41
N SER A 17 5.71 9.64 -6.74
CA SER A 17 6.31 10.81 -7.39
C SER A 17 7.55 10.48 -8.24
N GLU A 18 8.13 9.30 -8.08
CA GLU A 18 9.34 8.88 -8.78
C GLU A 18 9.08 8.32 -10.19
N HIS A 19 7.81 8.27 -10.62
CA HIS A 19 7.41 7.81 -11.96
C HIS A 19 7.96 6.43 -12.34
N GLU A 20 8.01 5.51 -11.39
CA GLU A 20 8.58 4.17 -11.56
C GLU A 20 7.74 3.27 -12.48
N HIS A 21 8.40 2.42 -13.27
CA HIS A 21 7.70 1.44 -14.12
C HIS A 21 7.14 0.27 -13.30
N SER A 22 7.94 -0.24 -12.36
CA SER A 22 7.60 -1.35 -11.48
C SER A 22 7.19 -0.84 -10.10
N THR A 23 6.28 -1.55 -9.43
CA THR A 23 5.92 -1.29 -8.02
C THR A 23 7.16 -1.21 -7.12
N PRO A 24 7.31 -0.16 -6.30
CA PRO A 24 8.37 -0.09 -5.29
C PRO A 24 8.27 -1.24 -4.28
N LEU A 25 9.42 -1.70 -3.75
CA LEU A 25 9.46 -2.72 -2.70
C LEU A 25 9.51 -2.07 -1.31
N PHE A 26 8.44 -2.24 -0.52
CA PHE A 26 8.28 -1.78 0.85
C PHE A 26 8.85 -2.81 1.83
N LEU A 27 10.18 -2.93 1.83
CA LEU A 27 10.95 -3.86 2.69
C LEU A 27 11.07 -3.36 4.14
N THR A 28 9.93 -3.12 4.78
CA THR A 28 9.82 -2.66 6.16
C THR A 28 8.82 -3.50 6.94
N SER A 29 8.98 -3.55 8.26
CA SER A 29 8.03 -4.18 9.17
C SER A 29 6.96 -3.22 9.70
N SER A 30 7.25 -1.92 9.78
CA SER A 30 6.38 -0.90 10.36
C SER A 30 6.36 0.40 9.54
N PHE A 31 5.34 1.22 9.80
CA PHE A 31 5.12 2.52 9.16
C PHE A 31 5.06 3.63 10.21
N THR A 32 5.37 4.86 9.79
CA THR A 32 5.33 6.05 10.64
C THR A 32 4.04 6.83 10.45
N PHE A 33 3.65 7.61 11.45
CA PHE A 33 2.47 8.48 11.43
C PHE A 33 2.90 9.93 11.64
N ASP A 34 2.16 10.88 11.06
CA ASP A 34 2.47 12.31 11.20
C ASP A 34 2.28 12.82 12.62
N ASN A 35 1.30 12.25 13.35
CA ASN A 35 1.04 12.56 14.74
C ASN A 35 0.44 11.35 15.51
N ALA A 36 0.33 11.49 16.83
CA ALA A 36 -0.17 10.42 17.70
C ALA A 36 -1.67 10.12 17.53
N GLU A 37 -2.45 11.10 17.10
CA GLU A 37 -3.90 10.94 16.88
C GLU A 37 -4.17 10.09 15.63
N ASP A 38 -3.40 10.28 14.56
CA ASP A 38 -3.51 9.46 13.34
C ASP A 38 -3.18 7.99 13.63
N MET A 39 -2.16 7.76 14.46
CA MET A 39 -1.84 6.41 14.94
C MET A 39 -3.01 5.84 15.74
N ARG A 40 -3.57 6.60 16.69
CA ARG A 40 -4.73 6.15 17.48
C ARG A 40 -5.90 5.75 16.58
N ALA A 41 -6.24 6.59 15.60
CA ALA A 41 -7.32 6.33 14.65
C ALA A 41 -7.08 5.05 13.84
N ALA A 42 -5.85 4.83 13.34
CA ALA A 42 -5.50 3.60 12.64
C ALA A 42 -5.68 2.34 13.51
N PHE A 43 -5.23 2.38 14.76
CA PHE A 43 -5.41 1.25 15.69
C PHE A 43 -6.87 1.03 16.12
N ALA A 44 -7.73 2.04 15.97
CA ALA A 44 -9.16 1.96 16.26
C ALA A 44 -10.01 1.55 15.04
N ASP A 45 -9.39 1.16 13.92
CA ASP A 45 -10.07 0.87 12.64
C ASP A 45 -10.85 2.09 12.09
N GLU A 46 -10.47 3.30 12.48
CA GLU A 46 -11.04 4.56 11.99
C GLU A 46 -10.31 5.08 10.72
N SER A 47 -9.26 4.38 10.28
CA SER A 47 -8.41 4.73 9.13
C SER A 47 -7.82 3.49 8.45
N ASP A 48 -7.63 3.55 7.12
CA ASP A 48 -7.00 2.50 6.31
C ASP A 48 -5.45 2.56 6.30
N ALA A 49 -4.85 3.29 7.25
CA ALA A 49 -3.41 3.45 7.32
C ALA A 49 -2.68 2.12 7.58
N ASN A 50 -1.56 1.91 6.90
CA ASN A 50 -0.70 0.76 7.18
C ASN A 50 -0.05 0.91 8.57
N ILE A 51 -0.20 -0.10 9.42
CA ILE A 51 0.40 -0.11 10.77
C ILE A 51 1.63 -1.01 10.80
N TYR A 52 1.46 -2.27 10.39
CA TYR A 52 2.49 -3.29 10.50
C TYR A 52 2.35 -4.35 9.41
N SER A 53 3.46 -4.72 8.78
CA SER A 53 3.50 -5.61 7.60
C SER A 53 2.97 -7.03 7.85
N ARG A 54 2.86 -7.45 9.12
CA ARG A 54 2.20 -8.72 9.48
C ARG A 54 0.73 -8.74 9.04
N PHE A 55 0.08 -7.59 9.08
CA PHE A 55 -1.34 -7.44 8.76
C PHE A 55 -1.55 -6.76 7.41
N SER A 56 -0.71 -5.77 7.09
CA SER A 56 -0.86 -4.97 5.89
C SER A 56 0.47 -4.40 5.40
N ASN A 57 0.78 -4.60 4.12
CA ASN A 57 1.91 -3.99 3.43
C ASN A 57 1.51 -3.69 1.97
N PRO A 58 1.88 -2.53 1.39
CA PRO A 58 1.49 -2.18 0.02
C PRO A 58 1.84 -3.26 -1.02
N ASN A 59 2.95 -3.99 -0.85
CA ASN A 59 3.33 -5.04 -1.80
C ASN A 59 2.43 -6.27 -1.80
N VAL A 60 1.63 -6.48 -0.76
CA VAL A 60 0.70 -7.62 -0.67
C VAL A 60 -0.76 -7.18 -0.86
N GLN A 61 -0.99 -5.95 -1.35
CA GLN A 61 -2.34 -5.41 -1.60
C GLN A 61 -2.68 -5.33 -3.10
N GLU A 62 -1.81 -5.83 -3.99
CA GLU A 62 -2.00 -5.79 -5.45
C GLU A 62 -2.88 -6.95 -5.97
N PHE A 63 -4.21 -6.81 -5.93
CA PHE A 63 -5.15 -7.81 -6.46
C PHE A 63 -6.30 -7.20 -7.28
#